data_AF-A0A1A8VVA7-F1
#
_entry.id   AF-A0A1A8VVA7-F1
#
_cell.length_a   1.000
_cell.length_b   1.000
_cell.length_c   1.000
_cell.angle_alpha   90.00
_cell.angle_beta   90.00
_cell.angle_gamma   90.00
#
_symmetry.space_group_name_H-M   'P 1'
#
loop_
_entity.id
_entity.type
_entity.pdbx_description
1 polymer ?
#
loop_
_entity_poly.entity_id
_entity_poly.type
_entity_poly.pdbx_seq_one_letter_code
_entity_poly.pdbx_strand_id
1 'polypeptide(L)'
;MGNILSCCSLDENKKYINDDEILETFSNSEINEFKKRLKNNIQIVVLLQDGTKLPCNLQANFNEKTLCISCHQKVRMINFSDIRSLLYGEEQLKRVETQANLINDNCCLALHLDDSGNCIPIKFGTVKEKNLFIFIMKDYKKNSVNVRTERWQKVERKDDTVERKTDGEQKQQACDGGKNNGKDFTKRDKTG
;
A
#
# COMPACT_ATOMS: atom_id res chain seq x y z
N MET A 1 16.85 -27.72 -8.80
CA MET A 1 15.47 -27.36 -8.45
C MET A 1 15.46 -27.04 -6.96
N GLY A 2 15.52 -25.75 -6.60
CA GLY A 2 15.61 -25.32 -5.20
C GLY A 2 14.22 -25.06 -4.66
N ASN A 3 13.77 -25.86 -3.68
CA ASN A 3 12.50 -25.68 -3.00
C ASN A 3 12.55 -24.39 -2.18
N ILE A 4 11.58 -23.51 -2.39
CA ILE A 4 11.38 -22.29 -1.62
C ILE A 4 10.60 -22.71 -0.37
N LEU A 5 11.32 -23.14 0.66
CA LEU A 5 10.75 -23.49 1.96
C LEU A 5 10.26 -22.19 2.64
N SER A 6 8.95 -22.16 2.90
CA SER A 6 8.27 -21.15 3.71
C SER A 6 8.93 -21.04 5.08
N CYS A 7 9.53 -19.90 5.39
CA CYS A 7 10.43 -19.69 6.54
C CYS A 7 9.80 -18.91 7.70
N CYS A 8 8.46 -18.88 7.77
CA CYS A 8 7.72 -18.22 8.84
C CYS A 8 6.67 -19.24 9.37
N SER A 9 7.01 -19.95 10.46
CA SER A 9 6.09 -20.85 11.18
C SER A 9 4.95 -20.03 11.78
N LEU A 10 3.82 -19.96 11.08
CA LEU A 10 2.65 -19.19 11.50
C LEU A 10 1.75 -20.04 12.40
N ASP A 11 1.81 -19.79 13.71
CA ASP A 11 0.63 -19.92 14.55
C ASP A 11 -0.29 -18.72 14.26
N GLU A 12 -1.33 -18.93 13.44
CA GLU A 12 -2.21 -17.88 12.92
C GLU A 12 -3.16 -17.22 13.95
N ASN A 13 -3.11 -17.60 15.23
CA ASN A 13 -4.12 -17.20 16.23
C ASN A 13 -3.69 -16.19 17.29
N LYS A 14 -2.51 -15.57 17.17
CA LYS A 14 -2.14 -14.45 18.05
C LYS A 14 -2.09 -13.15 17.26
N LYS A 15 -3.13 -12.33 17.42
CA LYS A 15 -3.08 -10.88 17.19
C LYS A 15 -1.97 -10.30 18.09
N TYR A 16 -0.75 -10.20 17.58
CA TYR A 16 0.31 -9.43 18.22
C TYR A 16 0.04 -7.95 17.93
N ILE A 17 -0.94 -7.39 18.64
CA ILE A 17 -1.08 -5.94 18.78
C ILE A 17 -0.06 -5.54 19.83
N ASN A 18 1.19 -5.37 19.41
CA ASN A 18 2.14 -4.50 20.10
C ASN A 18 2.62 -3.50 19.05
N ASP A 19 1.69 -2.66 18.58
CA ASP A 19 1.97 -1.58 17.63
C ASP A 19 2.53 -0.31 18.31
N ASP A 20 2.66 -0.32 19.65
CA ASP A 20 3.04 0.83 20.48
C ASP A 20 4.46 0.73 21.06
N GLU A 21 5.38 0.02 20.40
CA GLU A 21 6.80 0.29 20.62
C GLU A 21 7.14 1.60 19.89
N ILE A 22 6.87 2.71 20.59
CA ILE A 22 7.11 4.12 20.26
C ILE A 22 7.73 4.31 18.87
N LEU A 23 6.88 4.44 17.85
CA LEU A 23 7.32 5.03 16.60
C LEU A 23 7.64 6.49 16.92
N GLU A 24 8.93 6.82 16.91
CA GLU A 24 9.40 8.19 17.03
C GLU A 24 8.54 9.11 16.13
N THR A 25 8.07 10.21 16.68
CA THR A 25 7.37 11.23 15.92
C THR A 25 8.38 11.93 15.02
N PHE A 26 8.34 11.65 13.73
CA PHE A 26 9.20 12.32 12.75
C PHE A 26 8.57 13.62 12.26
N SER A 27 9.39 14.65 12.06
CA SER A 27 8.95 15.86 11.39
C SER A 27 8.64 15.60 9.91
N ASN A 28 7.74 16.41 9.33
CA ASN A 28 7.42 16.33 7.90
C ASN A 28 8.67 16.54 7.01
N SER A 29 9.65 17.33 7.48
CA SER A 29 10.90 17.54 6.77
C SER A 29 11.71 16.24 6.67
N GLU A 30 11.88 15.52 7.78
CA GLU A 30 12.63 14.26 7.82
C GLU A 30 11.96 13.18 6.98
N ILE A 31 10.64 13.08 7.06
CA ILE A 31 9.86 12.14 6.25
C ILE A 31 10.06 12.43 4.75
N ASN A 32 9.96 13.71 4.35
CA ASN A 32 10.09 14.11 2.95
C ASN A 32 11.52 13.92 2.44
N GLU A 33 12.53 14.21 3.25
CA GLU A 33 13.93 13.97 2.92
C GLU A 33 14.20 12.48 2.72
N PHE A 34 13.73 11.64 3.65
CA PHE A 34 13.91 10.19 3.53
C PHE A 34 13.13 9.60 2.35
N LYS A 35 11.92 10.09 2.04
CA LYS A 35 11.20 9.73 0.81
C LYS A 35 11.99 10.10 -0.45
N LYS A 36 12.64 11.26 -0.49
CA LYS A 36 13.52 11.66 -1.61
C LYS A 36 14.71 10.71 -1.74
N ARG A 37 15.35 10.34 -0.63
CA ARG A 37 16.45 9.37 -0.61
C ARG A 37 15.99 7.99 -1.08
N LEU A 38 14.84 7.49 -0.60
CA LEU A 38 14.25 6.22 -1.04
C LEU A 38 13.93 6.22 -2.54
N LYS A 39 13.58 7.36 -3.15
CA LYS A 39 13.41 7.44 -4.61
C LYS A 39 14.74 7.35 -5.37
N ASN A 40 15.84 7.82 -4.77
CA ASN A 40 17.17 7.91 -5.38
C ASN A 40 18.10 6.76 -4.97
N ASN A 41 17.55 5.67 -4.43
CA ASN A 41 18.24 4.54 -3.84
C ASN A 41 18.91 4.85 -2.50
N ILE A 42 18.71 3.96 -1.54
CA ILE A 42 19.49 3.93 -0.29
C ILE A 42 20.21 2.60 -0.15
N GLN A 43 21.37 2.63 0.48
CA GLN A 43 22.14 1.42 0.74
C GLN A 43 21.56 0.68 1.94
N ILE A 44 21.33 -0.61 1.78
CA ILE A 44 20.85 -1.53 2.82
C ILE A 44 21.67 -2.82 2.77
N VAL A 45 21.49 -3.68 3.77
CA VAL A 45 22.02 -5.05 3.75
C VAL A 45 20.84 -6.01 3.80
N VAL A 46 20.72 -6.89 2.81
CA VAL A 46 19.80 -8.03 2.87
C VAL A 46 20.49 -9.18 3.59
N LEU A 47 19.79 -9.79 4.55
CA LEU A 47 20.32 -10.91 5.33
C LEU A 47 19.71 -12.19 4.81
N LEU A 48 20.54 -13.08 4.29
CA LEU A 48 20.12 -14.36 3.75
C LEU A 48 19.92 -15.41 4.84
N GLN A 49 19.26 -16.52 4.50
CA GLN A 49 18.97 -17.62 5.43
C GLN A 49 20.23 -18.26 6.02
N ASP A 50 21.31 -18.34 5.24
CA ASP A 50 22.62 -18.86 5.66
C ASP A 50 23.43 -17.87 6.52
N GLY A 51 22.87 -16.69 6.81
CA GLY A 51 23.54 -15.63 7.57
C GLY A 51 24.36 -14.66 6.71
N THR A 52 24.47 -14.90 5.40
CA THR A 52 25.21 -14.05 4.48
C THR A 52 24.61 -12.65 4.42
N LYS A 53 25.50 -11.64 4.48
CA LYS A 53 25.15 -10.21 4.42
C LYS A 53 25.39 -9.69 3.00
N LEU A 54 24.32 -9.43 2.26
CA LEU A 54 24.39 -8.89 0.92
C LEU A 54 24.15 -7.37 0.91
N PRO A 55 25.13 -6.55 0.52
CA PRO A 55 24.90 -5.13 0.30
C PRO A 55 24.00 -4.94 -0.92
N CYS A 56 22.91 -4.19 -0.74
CA CYS A 56 21.91 -3.96 -1.76
C CYS A 56 21.46 -2.50 -1.76
N ASN A 57 20.81 -2.10 -2.85
CA ASN A 57 20.14 -0.81 -2.95
C ASN A 57 18.63 -1.01 -2.81
N LEU A 58 18.00 -0.17 -1.99
CA LEU A 58 16.57 -0.11 -1.82
C LEU A 58 16.01 1.16 -2.48
N GLN A 59 15.04 0.97 -3.37
CA GLN A 59 14.31 2.06 -4.00
C GLN A 59 12.81 1.92 -3.75
N ALA A 60 12.11 3.02 -3.52
CA ALA A 60 10.65 3.03 -3.48
C ALA A 60 10.07 3.96 -4.55
N ASN A 61 9.22 3.41 -5.41
CA ASN A 61 8.36 4.20 -6.28
C ASN A 61 6.98 4.33 -5.63
N PHE A 62 6.77 5.46 -4.96
CA PHE A 62 5.51 5.72 -4.24
C PHE A 62 4.30 5.95 -5.15
N ASN A 63 4.53 6.30 -6.43
CA ASN A 63 3.44 6.50 -7.39
C ASN A 63 2.91 5.13 -7.87
N GLU A 64 3.82 4.23 -8.24
CA GLU A 64 3.50 2.86 -8.66
C GLU A 64 3.25 1.92 -7.46
N LYS A 65 3.56 2.37 -6.24
CA LYS A 65 3.48 1.61 -5.00
C LYS A 65 4.33 0.34 -5.07
N THR A 66 5.56 0.48 -5.55
CA THR A 66 6.54 -0.61 -5.69
C THR A 66 7.80 -0.34 -4.89
N LEU A 67 8.39 -1.41 -4.37
CA LEU A 67 9.69 -1.44 -3.71
C LEU A 67 10.64 -2.27 -4.58
N CYS A 68 11.83 -1.75 -4.83
CA CYS A 68 12.85 -2.41 -5.63
C CYS A 68 14.08 -2.67 -4.76
N ILE A 69 14.47 -3.94 -4.67
CA ILE A 69 15.69 -4.38 -3.98
C ILE A 69 16.66 -4.86 -5.04
N SER A 70 17.78 -4.17 -5.18
CA SER A 70 18.82 -4.48 -6.16
C SER A 70 20.09 -4.94 -5.45
N CYS A 71 20.45 -6.21 -5.59
CA CYS A 71 21.63 -6.82 -5.00
C CYS A 71 22.55 -7.31 -6.13
N HIS A 72 23.73 -6.69 -6.30
CA HIS A 72 24.63 -6.97 -7.42
C HIS A 72 23.92 -6.93 -8.79
N GLN A 73 23.74 -8.08 -9.46
CA GLN A 73 23.08 -8.21 -10.77
C GLN A 73 21.62 -8.67 -10.69
N LYS A 74 21.08 -8.86 -9.48
CA LYS A 74 19.69 -9.31 -9.28
C LYS A 74 18.84 -8.15 -8.78
N VAL A 75 17.69 -7.97 -9.41
CA VAL A 75 16.69 -6.99 -9.03
C VAL A 75 15.41 -7.72 -8.69
N ARG A 76 14.84 -7.41 -7.51
CA ARG A 76 13.54 -7.92 -7.08
C ARG A 76 12.61 -6.73 -6.88
N MET A 77 11.53 -6.70 -7.66
CA MET A 77 10.42 -5.77 -7.44
C MET A 77 9.37 -6.42 -6.56
N ILE A 78 8.80 -5.63 -5.65
CA ILE A 78 7.80 -6.05 -4.66
C ILE A 78 6.71 -4.99 -4.65
N ASN A 79 5.46 -5.34 -4.92
CA ASN A 79 4.38 -4.36 -4.78
C ASN A 79 4.07 -4.15 -3.29
N PHE A 80 3.64 -2.94 -2.93
CA PHE A 80 3.24 -2.65 -1.55
C PHE A 80 2.06 -3.52 -1.11
N SER A 81 1.22 -3.96 -2.05
CA SER A 81 0.11 -4.91 -1.82
C SER A 81 0.58 -6.28 -1.38
N ASP A 82 1.78 -6.68 -1.77
CA ASP A 82 2.31 -8.03 -1.56
C ASP A 82 3.05 -8.11 -0.22
N ILE A 83 3.20 -6.98 0.47
CA ILE A 83 3.78 -6.92 1.81
C ILE A 83 2.64 -7.04 2.83
N ARG A 84 2.50 -8.20 3.47
CA ARG A 84 1.51 -8.47 4.52
C ARG A 84 1.74 -7.62 5.76
N SER A 85 2.95 -7.66 6.30
CA SER A 85 3.36 -6.94 7.51
C SER A 85 4.85 -6.60 7.50
N LEU A 86 5.25 -5.71 8.40
CA LEU A 86 6.65 -5.44 8.70
C LEU A 86 6.96 -6.08 10.06
N LEU A 87 8.02 -6.89 10.13
CA LEU A 87 8.48 -7.51 11.37
C LEU A 87 9.68 -6.72 11.88
N TYR A 88 9.60 -6.18 13.08
CA TYR A 88 10.67 -5.34 13.64
C TYR A 88 10.81 -5.46 15.16
N GLY A 89 9.82 -6.07 15.84
CA GLY A 89 9.96 -6.45 17.24
C GLY A 89 10.81 -7.70 17.40
N GLU A 90 11.55 -7.81 18.50
CA GLU A 90 12.42 -8.95 18.81
C GLU A 90 11.70 -10.31 18.64
N GLU A 91 10.51 -10.45 19.24
CA GLU A 91 9.70 -11.68 19.18
C GLU A 91 9.18 -12.01 17.77
N GLN A 92 9.07 -11.01 16.90
CA GLN A 92 8.70 -11.20 15.50
C GLN A 92 9.91 -11.66 14.67
N LEU A 93 11.07 -11.02 14.89
CA LEU A 93 12.31 -11.33 14.19
C LEU A 93 12.87 -12.70 14.57
N LYS A 94 12.65 -13.18 15.81
CA LYS A 94 12.99 -14.55 16.27
C LYS A 94 12.38 -15.66 15.41
N ARG A 95 11.25 -15.40 14.74
CA ARG A 95 10.54 -16.38 13.91
C ARG A 95 11.08 -16.51 12.50
N VAL A 96 11.92 -15.56 12.09
CA VAL A 96 12.53 -15.57 10.77
C VAL A 96 13.66 -16.59 10.79
N GLU A 97 13.50 -17.65 10.00
CA GLU A 97 14.53 -18.70 9.88
C GLU A 97 15.77 -18.15 9.15
N THR A 98 16.75 -17.68 9.92
CA THR A 98 18.07 -17.26 9.41
C THR A 98 19.15 -17.50 10.44
N GLN A 99 20.37 -17.76 9.98
CA GLN A 99 21.57 -17.78 10.82
C GLN A 99 22.11 -16.36 11.10
N ALA A 100 21.56 -15.32 10.47
CA ALA A 100 21.93 -13.94 10.73
C ALA A 100 21.41 -13.46 12.10
N ASN A 101 22.20 -12.64 12.78
CA ASN A 101 21.77 -11.99 14.02
C ASN A 101 20.82 -10.82 13.70
N LEU A 102 19.51 -11.10 13.72
CA LEU A 102 18.44 -10.11 13.54
C LEU A 102 18.04 -9.42 14.85
N ILE A 103 18.24 -10.09 15.99
CA ILE A 103 17.64 -9.72 17.27
C ILE A 103 18.47 -8.65 17.97
N ASN A 104 19.80 -8.79 17.96
CA ASN A 104 20.67 -7.86 18.68
C ASN A 104 20.97 -6.58 17.89
N ASP A 105 20.34 -6.40 16.73
CA ASP A 105 20.59 -5.30 15.82
C ASP A 105 19.33 -4.46 15.62
N ASN A 106 19.31 -3.32 16.28
CA ASN A 106 18.17 -2.39 16.28
C ASN A 106 17.91 -1.77 14.89
N CYS A 107 18.77 -2.00 13.90
CA CYS A 107 18.59 -1.52 12.53
C CYS A 107 17.91 -2.56 11.60
N CYS A 108 17.56 -3.73 12.12
CA CYS A 108 16.94 -4.82 11.36
C CYS A 108 15.41 -4.71 11.30
N LEU A 109 14.87 -5.16 10.18
CA LEU A 109 13.46 -5.22 9.79
C LEU A 109 13.30 -6.45 8.89
N ALA A 110 12.16 -7.13 8.88
CA ALA A 110 11.82 -8.07 7.81
C ALA A 110 10.51 -7.69 7.11
N LEU A 111 10.51 -7.78 5.78
CA LEU A 111 9.31 -7.67 4.95
C LEU A 111 8.63 -9.04 4.90
N HIS A 112 7.44 -9.18 5.47
CA HIS A 112 6.66 -10.41 5.37
C HIS A 112 5.76 -10.31 4.14
N LEU A 113 5.95 -11.23 3.18
CA LEU A 113 5.26 -11.20 1.89
C LEU A 113 4.04 -12.14 1.87
N ASP A 114 2.91 -11.67 1.32
CA ASP A 114 1.65 -12.41 1.26
C ASP A 114 1.74 -13.67 0.38
N ASP A 115 2.22 -13.53 -0.86
CA ASP A 115 2.14 -14.60 -1.87
C ASP A 115 2.96 -15.85 -1.55
N SER A 116 4.01 -15.71 -0.74
CA SER A 116 4.97 -16.79 -0.51
C SER A 116 5.15 -17.16 0.96
N GLY A 117 4.54 -16.41 1.88
CA GLY A 117 4.81 -16.51 3.33
C GLY A 117 6.27 -16.22 3.71
N ASN A 118 7.11 -15.86 2.74
CA ASN A 118 8.53 -15.64 2.97
C ASN A 118 8.77 -14.24 3.55
N CYS A 119 9.86 -14.17 4.30
CA CYS A 119 10.27 -13.00 5.03
C CYS A 119 11.61 -12.52 4.41
N ILE A 120 11.72 -11.24 4.01
CA ILE A 120 12.98 -10.65 3.49
C ILE A 120 13.57 -9.77 4.58
N PRO A 121 14.63 -10.20 5.28
CA PRO A 121 15.26 -9.41 6.33
C PRO A 121 16.20 -8.38 5.70
N ILE A 122 16.07 -7.15 6.17
CA ILE A 122 16.79 -5.97 5.71
C ILE A 122 17.36 -5.27 6.94
N LYS A 123 18.62 -4.88 6.85
CA LYS A 123 19.28 -3.99 7.80
C LYS A 123 19.53 -2.64 7.16
N PHE A 124 19.11 -1.58 7.85
CA PHE A 124 19.42 -0.19 7.48
C PHE A 124 20.76 0.26 8.05
N GLY A 125 21.26 1.40 7.54
CA GLY A 125 22.49 2.01 8.06
C GLY A 125 22.30 2.57 9.48
N THR A 126 21.09 3.04 9.80
CA THR A 126 20.77 3.60 11.12
C THR A 126 19.38 3.16 11.61
N VAL A 127 19.18 3.19 12.93
CA VAL A 127 17.88 2.94 13.57
C VAL A 127 16.84 3.97 13.11
N LYS A 128 17.26 5.23 12.93
CA LYS A 128 16.40 6.32 12.43
C LYS A 128 15.84 6.00 11.04
N GLU A 129 16.68 5.52 10.12
CA GLU A 129 16.24 5.12 8.78
C GLU A 129 15.25 3.95 8.81
N LYS A 130 15.51 2.94 9.65
CA LYS A 130 14.58 1.83 9.89
C LYS A 130 13.22 2.36 10.36
N ASN A 131 13.20 3.23 11.38
CA ASN A 131 11.98 3.77 11.96
C ASN A 131 11.21 4.66 10.97
N LEU A 132 11.91 5.52 10.21
CA LEU A 132 11.32 6.31 9.13
C LEU A 132 10.69 5.42 8.05
N PHE A 133 11.36 4.33 7.67
CA PHE A 133 10.83 3.36 6.72
C PHE A 133 9.54 2.72 7.23
N ILE A 134 9.53 2.26 8.49
CA ILE A 134 8.33 1.68 9.12
C ILE A 134 7.18 2.70 9.14
N PHE A 135 7.46 3.94 9.55
CA PHE A 135 6.48 5.02 9.61
C PHE A 135 5.83 5.26 8.24
N ILE A 136 6.65 5.42 7.20
CA ILE A 136 6.17 5.67 5.83
C ILE A 136 5.34 4.49 5.32
N MET A 137 5.84 3.26 5.47
CA MET A 137 5.13 2.08 4.97
C MET A 137 3.80 1.83 5.69
N LYS A 138 3.73 2.14 7.00
CA LYS A 138 2.46 2.09 7.76
C LYS A 138 1.44 3.11 7.24
N ASP A 139 1.86 4.32 6.92
CA ASP A 139 0.99 5.35 6.30
C ASP A 139 0.40 4.86 4.98
N TYR A 140 1.22 4.25 4.10
CA TYR A 140 0.73 3.67 2.84
C TYR A 140 -0.22 2.49 3.03
N LYS A 141 -0.04 1.69 4.09
CA LYS A 141 -0.98 0.59 4.42
C LYS A 141 -2.31 1.10 4.95
N LYS A 142 -2.32 2.09 5.85
CA LYS A 142 -3.56 2.68 6.36
C LYS A 142 -4.40 3.28 5.22
N ASN A 143 -3.76 3.98 4.30
CA ASN A 143 -4.42 4.60 3.14
C ASN A 143 -4.92 3.58 2.10
N SER A 144 -4.42 2.35 2.09
CA SER A 144 -4.88 1.29 1.18
C SER A 144 -5.99 0.41 1.75
N VAL A 145 -6.11 0.31 3.09
CA VAL A 145 -7.21 -0.41 3.75
C VAL A 145 -8.55 0.28 3.55
N ASN A 146 -8.59 1.62 3.55
CA ASN A 146 -9.83 2.39 3.36
C ASN A 146 -10.52 2.14 2.00
N VAL A 147 -9.78 1.68 0.98
CA VAL A 147 -10.31 1.41 -0.37
C VAL A 147 -10.91 0.00 -0.48
N ARG A 148 -10.47 -0.96 0.37
CA ARG A 148 -10.98 -2.35 0.31
C ARG A 148 -12.34 -2.51 0.97
N THR A 149 -12.69 -1.68 1.95
CA THR A 149 -13.98 -1.73 2.65
C THR A 149 -15.17 -1.25 1.81
N GLU A 150 -14.98 -0.40 0.80
CA GLU A 150 -16.08 0.07 -0.06
C GLU A 150 -16.48 -0.94 -1.16
N ARG A 151 -15.65 -1.95 -1.43
CA ARG A 151 -15.88 -2.89 -2.54
C ARG A 151 -16.88 -4.00 -2.23
N TRP A 152 -17.22 -4.22 -0.96
CA TRP A 152 -18.14 -5.29 -0.51
C TRP A 152 -19.58 -4.83 -0.24
N GLN A 153 -19.90 -3.54 -0.35
CA GLN A 153 -21.28 -3.03 -0.14
C GLN A 153 -22.07 -2.77 -1.43
N LYS A 154 -21.53 -3.13 -2.59
CA LYS A 154 -22.19 -2.85 -3.89
C LYS A 154 -22.46 -4.10 -4.72
N VAL A 155 -22.88 -5.19 -4.08
CA VAL A 155 -23.52 -6.33 -4.75
C VAL A 155 -24.63 -6.84 -3.84
N GLU A 156 -25.81 -6.21 -3.92
CA GLU A 156 -27.14 -6.82 -3.68
C GLU A 156 -28.18 -5.69 -3.63
N ARG A 157 -28.70 -5.34 -4.81
CA ARG A 157 -30.07 -4.83 -4.99
C ARG A 157 -30.38 -4.80 -6.50
N LYS A 158 -30.85 -5.94 -6.97
CA LYS A 158 -31.55 -6.24 -8.23
C LYS A 158 -32.38 -7.47 -7.90
N ASP A 159 -33.63 -7.65 -8.26
CA ASP A 159 -34.68 -6.88 -8.89
C ASP A 159 -35.91 -7.76 -8.61
N ASP A 160 -36.95 -7.27 -7.94
CA ASP A 160 -38.24 -7.97 -7.91
C ASP A 160 -39.33 -6.90 -7.94
N THR A 161 -39.68 -6.47 -9.15
CA THR A 161 -40.94 -5.77 -9.39
C THR A 161 -41.72 -6.58 -10.41
N VAL A 162 -42.64 -7.39 -9.88
CA VAL A 162 -43.59 -8.21 -10.63
C VAL A 162 -44.63 -7.29 -11.28
N GLU A 163 -44.75 -7.38 -12.59
CA GLU A 163 -45.80 -6.80 -13.41
C GLU A 163 -47.19 -7.32 -13.00
N ARG A 164 -48.17 -6.42 -12.87
CA ARG A 164 -49.58 -6.73 -13.16
C ARG A 164 -50.19 -5.62 -14.00
N LYS A 165 -50.68 -6.04 -15.17
CA LYS A 165 -51.48 -5.31 -16.14
C LYS A 165 -52.88 -5.04 -15.58
N THR A 166 -53.50 -3.94 -16.01
CA THR A 166 -54.90 -3.90 -16.46
C THR A 166 -55.14 -2.64 -17.28
N ASP A 167 -55.76 -2.86 -18.44
CA ASP A 167 -56.14 -1.93 -19.49
C ASP A 167 -57.24 -0.92 -19.09
N GLY A 168 -57.37 0.20 -19.83
CA GLY A 168 -58.58 1.03 -19.77
C GLY A 168 -58.48 2.46 -20.33
N GLU A 169 -58.65 2.58 -21.65
CA GLU A 169 -59.51 3.55 -22.35
C GLU A 169 -59.25 5.10 -22.36
N GLN A 170 -58.93 5.57 -23.58
CA GLN A 170 -59.21 6.83 -24.30
C GLN A 170 -59.80 8.08 -23.61
N LYS A 171 -59.22 9.26 -23.90
CA LYS A 171 -59.87 10.32 -24.73
C LYS A 171 -58.93 11.48 -25.13
N GLN A 172 -59.12 11.93 -26.38
CA GLN A 172 -58.55 13.12 -27.03
C GLN A 172 -59.02 14.43 -26.38
N GLN A 173 -58.21 15.49 -26.39
CA GLN A 173 -58.56 16.77 -27.05
C GLN A 173 -57.39 17.78 -27.08
N ALA A 174 -57.40 18.59 -28.14
CA ALA A 174 -56.40 19.57 -28.57
C ALA A 174 -56.33 20.83 -27.69
N CYS A 175 -55.27 21.64 -27.87
CA CYS A 175 -55.34 23.02 -28.40
C CYS A 175 -54.00 23.78 -28.21
N ASP A 176 -53.50 24.32 -29.32
CA ASP A 176 -52.83 25.61 -29.54
C ASP A 176 -51.95 26.31 -28.48
N GLY A 177 -50.77 26.75 -28.95
CA GLY A 177 -50.49 28.19 -29.07
C GLY A 177 -49.38 28.81 -28.22
N GLY A 178 -48.40 29.44 -28.89
CA GLY A 178 -47.53 30.49 -28.31
C GLY A 178 -46.02 30.23 -28.53
N LYS A 179 -45.41 30.59 -29.67
CA LYS A 179 -44.87 31.92 -30.07
C LYS A 179 -44.03 32.67 -29.01
N ASN A 180 -42.73 32.82 -29.32
CA ASN A 180 -41.93 34.06 -29.42
C ASN A 180 -40.50 33.89 -28.87
N ASN A 181 -39.48 34.01 -29.72
CA ASN A 181 -38.66 35.22 -29.98
C ASN A 181 -37.95 35.72 -28.71
N GLY A 182 -36.64 35.90 -28.62
CA GLY A 182 -35.58 36.09 -29.61
C GLY A 182 -34.52 37.02 -29.00
N LYS A 183 -33.40 37.20 -29.71
CA LYS A 183 -32.32 38.21 -29.54
C LYS A 183 -31.27 37.85 -28.48
N ASP A 184 -29.98 37.61 -28.77
CA ASP A 184 -28.98 38.28 -29.63
C ASP A 184 -28.34 39.53 -28.98
N PHE A 185 -27.04 39.71 -29.28
CA PHE A 185 -26.15 40.87 -29.06
C PHE A 185 -25.10 40.93 -27.90
N THR A 186 -23.87 40.62 -28.31
CA THR A 186 -22.61 41.41 -28.25
C THR A 186 -21.71 41.56 -27.01
N LYS A 187 -20.47 41.10 -27.24
CA LYS A 187 -19.14 41.65 -26.89
C LYS A 187 -19.07 43.10 -26.37
N ARG A 188 -18.18 43.32 -25.38
CA ARG A 188 -17.22 44.44 -25.42
C ARG A 188 -16.03 44.25 -24.50
N ASP A 189 -14.84 44.36 -25.10
CA ASP A 189 -13.52 44.43 -24.50
C ASP A 189 -13.33 45.67 -23.61
N LYS A 190 -12.50 45.54 -22.57
CA LYS A 190 -11.86 46.64 -21.86
C LYS A 190 -10.44 46.21 -21.45
N THR A 191 -9.44 46.83 -22.06
CA THR A 191 -8.11 46.98 -21.47
C THR A 191 -7.58 48.32 -21.92
N GLY A 192 -7.39 49.20 -20.95
CA GLY A 192 -6.67 50.46 -21.01
C GLY A 192 -5.75 50.52 -19.81
#